data_AF-G8YL14-F1
#
_entry.id   AF-G8YL14-F1
#
_cell.length_a   1.000
_cell.length_b   1.000
_cell.length_c   1.000
_cell.angle_alpha   90.00
_cell.angle_beta   90.00
_cell.angle_gamma   90.00
#
_symmetry.space_group_name_H-M   'P 1'
#
loop_
_entity.id
_entity.type
_entity.pdbx_description
1 polymer ?
#
loop_
_entity_poly.entity_id
_entity_poly.type
_entity_poly.pdbx_seq_one_letter_code
_entity_poly.pdbx_strand_id
1 'polypeptide(L)'
;MTISSTIVGNLACQRNSFAKTLQASVVSCVPYDTKKSKSKNKGSSTNDKNKYALELSDTVLFPEGGGQPSDVGLIQLPDGIKVEVEEVLRDKLTAIHITSQYVEPETKVHLEVDWKRRFDIMQQHTGQHLLSAVLDTYGLNTLSWSMGELINYIELGKQISAEMVAEVADKVNSLIQESLPITVIQGDPVKDKEKLKIPDDYDINQGIIRIVKIGELDQNPCCGTHLQSTSQLQSIALLHQTKIRGGNSRLHFVCGSRVHKYSSQMFHTLKTLGSQLSCPQEELSEKVSQLSTNYKKSLAKEQALLKEISSIHAGEVYKSLGTNSVDYVYREENDAEYMNQFQKALLTLINSKEGGPVNLNAKTVVMIVGSSGTGGSIKILGPMAQEISNELKKLISALKGGGKGDFFQGKVTKYEKNELPEVFDYLKLLKQEKEA
;
A
#
# COMPACT_ATOMS: atom_id res chain seq x y z
N MET A 1 41.35 14.05 -34.26
CA MET A 1 41.10 14.63 -32.93
C MET A 1 40.28 13.61 -32.17
N THR A 2 40.76 13.15 -31.02
CA THR A 2 40.02 12.24 -30.15
C THR A 2 38.75 12.95 -29.67
N ILE A 3 37.58 12.37 -29.94
CA ILE A 3 36.28 12.91 -29.50
C ILE A 3 36.20 12.70 -27.99
N SER A 4 36.03 13.78 -27.21
CA SER A 4 35.87 13.72 -25.76
C SER A 4 34.42 13.93 -25.35
N SER A 5 33.97 13.26 -24.29
CA SER A 5 32.65 13.47 -23.68
C SER A 5 32.56 14.78 -22.93
N THR A 6 31.41 15.45 -23.01
CA THR A 6 31.03 16.55 -22.13
C THR A 6 30.80 16.01 -20.71
N ILE A 7 31.33 16.69 -19.70
CA ILE A 7 31.18 16.26 -18.32
C ILE A 7 29.77 16.50 -17.76
N VAL A 8 29.35 15.63 -16.85
CA VAL A 8 28.17 15.81 -16.00
C VAL A 8 28.33 17.09 -15.19
N GLY A 9 27.27 17.89 -15.17
CA GLY A 9 27.28 19.27 -14.71
C GLY A 9 27.30 20.28 -15.87
N ASN A 10 27.67 19.85 -17.09
CA ASN A 10 27.66 20.70 -18.27
C ASN A 10 26.97 20.08 -19.49
N LEU A 11 26.25 18.96 -19.36
CA LEU A 11 25.60 18.28 -20.50
C LEU A 11 24.59 19.19 -21.20
N ALA A 12 24.27 18.95 -22.47
CA ALA A 12 23.28 19.75 -23.20
C ALA A 12 21.94 19.86 -22.46
N CYS A 13 21.45 18.76 -21.87
CA CYS A 13 20.23 18.77 -21.04
C CYS A 13 20.35 19.59 -19.73
N GLN A 14 21.57 19.83 -19.25
CA GLN A 14 21.83 20.63 -18.05
C GLN A 14 22.07 22.11 -18.39
N ARG A 15 22.62 22.40 -19.58
CA ARG A 15 22.72 23.77 -20.11
C ARG A 15 21.36 24.32 -20.54
N ASN A 16 20.54 23.47 -21.17
CA ASN A 16 19.18 23.78 -21.57
C ASN A 16 18.26 22.56 -21.34
N SER A 17 17.50 22.57 -20.25
CA SER A 17 16.59 21.49 -19.89
C SER A 17 15.43 21.29 -20.88
N PHE A 18 15.15 22.29 -21.72
CA PHE A 18 14.13 22.26 -22.77
C PHE A 18 14.68 21.81 -24.13
N ALA A 19 15.98 21.55 -24.25
CA ALA A 19 16.55 20.94 -25.45
C ALA A 19 15.99 19.51 -25.61
N LYS A 20 15.21 19.31 -26.66
CA LYS A 20 14.55 18.01 -26.93
C LYS A 20 15.41 17.09 -27.80
N THR A 21 16.29 17.68 -28.60
CA THR A 21 17.08 16.96 -29.59
C THR A 21 18.50 17.48 -29.64
N LEU A 22 19.45 16.63 -30.03
CA LEU A 22 20.87 17.00 -30.18
C LEU A 22 21.55 16.12 -31.22
N GLN A 23 22.47 16.70 -31.98
CA GLN A 23 23.43 15.90 -32.75
C GLN A 23 24.70 15.70 -31.91
N ALA A 24 25.14 14.45 -31.78
CA ALA A 24 26.34 14.07 -31.05
C ALA A 24 27.13 13.01 -31.82
N SER A 25 28.37 12.76 -31.41
CA SER A 25 29.18 11.67 -31.95
C SER A 25 29.40 10.59 -30.90
N VAL A 26 29.44 9.33 -31.33
CA VAL A 26 29.76 8.21 -30.44
C VAL A 26 31.24 8.29 -30.05
N VAL A 27 31.51 8.28 -28.75
CA VAL A 27 32.86 8.23 -28.18
C VAL A 27 33.29 6.79 -28.01
N SER A 28 32.44 5.97 -27.37
CA SER A 28 32.69 4.55 -27.15
C SER A 28 31.38 3.77 -27.09
N CYS A 29 31.41 2.51 -27.51
CA CYS A 29 30.29 1.57 -27.33
C CYS A 29 30.87 0.22 -26.94
N VAL A 30 30.49 -0.32 -25.79
CA VAL A 30 31.02 -1.58 -25.28
C VAL A 30 29.91 -2.48 -24.75
N PRO A 31 30.05 -3.81 -24.78
CA PRO A 31 29.08 -4.71 -24.17
C PRO A 31 28.85 -4.37 -22.69
N TYR A 32 27.59 -4.24 -22.29
CA TYR A 32 27.19 -3.94 -20.91
C TYR A 32 26.87 -5.23 -20.16
N ASP A 33 27.65 -5.51 -19.11
CA ASP A 33 27.45 -6.69 -18.25
C ASP A 33 26.32 -6.45 -17.23
N THR A 34 25.15 -7.02 -17.51
CA THR A 34 23.94 -6.92 -16.67
C THR A 34 24.12 -7.56 -15.29
N LYS A 35 25.13 -8.42 -15.07
CA LYS A 35 25.33 -9.13 -13.80
C LYS A 35 25.98 -8.27 -12.71
N LYS A 36 26.73 -7.21 -13.05
CA LYS A 36 27.39 -6.34 -12.07
C LYS A 36 26.46 -5.28 -11.45
N SER A 37 25.29 -5.02 -12.03
CA SER A 37 24.38 -3.92 -11.65
C SER A 37 23.28 -4.31 -10.62
N LYS A 38 23.14 -5.59 -10.24
CA LYS A 38 22.06 -6.10 -9.36
C LYS A 38 22.13 -5.68 -7.87
N SER A 39 22.70 -4.52 -7.53
CA SER A 39 22.79 -4.04 -6.13
C SER A 39 21.76 -2.97 -5.76
N LYS A 40 21.13 -2.22 -6.69
CA LYS A 40 20.17 -1.16 -6.31
C LYS A 40 19.04 -0.98 -7.33
N ASN A 41 18.10 -1.93 -7.36
CA ASN A 41 16.64 -1.72 -7.56
C ASN A 41 15.97 -3.03 -8.00
N LYS A 42 15.03 -3.52 -7.18
CA LYS A 42 14.21 -4.70 -7.48
C LYS A 42 13.01 -4.27 -8.32
N GLY A 43 12.94 -4.75 -9.56
CA GLY A 43 11.68 -4.82 -10.31
C GLY A 43 11.81 -4.66 -11.81
N SER A 44 12.27 -5.70 -12.52
CA SER A 44 11.76 -6.12 -13.84
C SER A 44 12.69 -7.19 -14.42
N SER A 45 12.24 -8.43 -14.40
CA SER A 45 12.84 -9.52 -15.17
C SER A 45 12.38 -9.40 -16.62
N THR A 46 13.23 -8.87 -17.50
CA THR A 46 13.05 -8.97 -18.95
C THR A 46 14.33 -9.51 -19.58
N ASN A 47 14.15 -10.37 -20.57
CA ASN A 47 15.13 -11.21 -21.26
C ASN A 47 16.51 -10.54 -21.47
N ASP A 48 17.59 -11.26 -21.13
CA ASP A 48 18.99 -10.90 -21.42
C ASP A 48 19.22 -10.83 -22.95
N LYS A 49 18.82 -9.71 -23.57
CA LYS A 49 19.43 -9.27 -24.83
C LYS A 49 20.80 -8.68 -24.51
N ASN A 50 21.77 -8.87 -25.39
CA ASN A 50 23.06 -8.19 -25.29
C ASN A 50 22.79 -6.67 -25.25
N LYS A 51 23.10 -6.04 -24.12
CA LYS A 51 23.03 -4.59 -23.94
C LYS A 51 24.40 -3.97 -24.18
N TYR A 52 24.42 -2.69 -24.51
CA TYR A 52 25.64 -1.93 -24.77
C TYR A 52 25.63 -0.64 -23.94
N ALA A 53 26.80 -0.33 -23.38
CA ALA A 53 27.09 0.94 -22.73
C ALA A 53 27.69 1.88 -23.77
N LEU A 54 26.94 2.92 -24.10
CA LEU A 54 27.25 3.88 -25.15
C LEU A 54 27.58 5.25 -24.54
N GLU A 55 28.78 5.73 -24.80
CA GLU A 55 29.25 7.06 -24.42
C GLU A 55 29.17 7.99 -25.63
N LEU A 56 28.63 9.19 -25.41
CA LEU A 56 28.44 10.20 -26.45
C LEU A 56 29.23 11.46 -26.12
N SER A 57 29.59 12.21 -27.17
CA SER A 57 30.33 13.47 -27.02
C SER A 57 29.55 14.52 -26.19
N ASP A 58 28.22 14.50 -26.27
CA ASP A 58 27.30 15.28 -25.44
C ASP A 58 25.91 14.62 -25.52
N THR A 59 24.98 14.96 -24.61
CA THR A 59 23.65 14.33 -24.57
C THR A 59 22.54 15.27 -24.11
N VAL A 60 21.36 15.11 -24.70
CA VAL A 60 20.08 15.68 -24.22
C VAL A 60 19.34 14.76 -23.28
N LEU A 61 19.86 13.56 -22.99
CA LEU A 61 19.28 12.61 -22.04
C LEU A 61 19.98 12.78 -20.68
N PHE A 62 19.24 13.09 -19.63
CA PHE A 62 19.82 13.33 -18.32
C PHE A 62 20.18 11.98 -17.68
N PRO A 63 21.43 11.81 -17.20
CA PRO A 63 21.77 10.68 -16.35
C PRO A 63 21.06 10.80 -15.00
N GLU A 64 20.79 9.70 -14.31
CA GLU A 64 20.23 9.77 -12.96
C GLU A 64 21.06 10.65 -11.99
N GLY A 65 20.40 11.31 -11.04
CA GLY A 65 21.09 12.11 -10.02
C GLY A 65 20.19 12.99 -9.15
N GLY A 66 20.59 13.22 -7.89
CA GLY A 66 19.88 14.12 -6.97
C GLY A 66 18.46 13.68 -6.58
N GLY A 67 18.13 12.39 -6.75
CA GLY A 67 16.77 11.86 -6.59
C GLY A 67 15.92 11.92 -7.86
N GLN A 68 16.44 12.50 -8.94
CA GLN A 68 15.81 12.51 -10.26
C GLN A 68 16.15 11.21 -11.02
N PRO A 69 15.13 10.47 -11.52
CA PRO A 69 15.35 9.34 -12.43
C PRO A 69 15.99 9.76 -13.75
N SER A 70 16.66 8.82 -14.42
CA SER A 70 17.19 9.04 -15.77
C SER A 70 16.08 9.27 -16.79
N ASP A 71 16.44 9.98 -17.86
CA ASP A 71 15.61 10.04 -19.04
C ASP A 71 15.71 8.78 -19.88
N VAL A 72 14.71 8.65 -20.75
CA VAL A 72 14.69 7.68 -21.84
C VAL A 72 14.51 8.44 -23.15
N GLY A 73 14.84 7.79 -24.26
CA GLY A 73 14.74 8.43 -25.56
C GLY A 73 15.22 7.54 -26.68
N LEU A 74 15.47 8.17 -27.83
CA LEU A 74 15.87 7.52 -29.06
C LEU A 74 17.19 8.12 -29.55
N ILE A 75 18.02 7.26 -30.13
CA ILE A 75 19.22 7.62 -30.88
C ILE A 75 18.98 7.18 -32.32
N GLN A 76 18.91 8.13 -33.24
CA GLN A 76 18.80 7.88 -34.67
C GLN A 76 20.18 7.88 -35.32
N LEU A 77 20.49 6.79 -36.02
CA LEU A 77 21.71 6.58 -36.78
C LEU A 77 21.61 7.22 -38.19
N PRO A 78 22.73 7.41 -38.90
CA PRO A 78 22.74 8.00 -40.24
C PRO A 78 21.92 7.24 -41.30
N ASP A 79 21.79 5.93 -41.14
CA ASP A 79 20.99 5.04 -42.00
C ASP A 79 19.49 5.07 -41.67
N GLY A 80 19.08 5.88 -40.69
CA GLY A 80 17.69 6.03 -40.25
C GLY A 80 17.24 5.02 -39.19
N ILE A 81 18.10 4.07 -38.79
CA ILE A 81 17.79 3.14 -37.70
C ILE A 81 17.64 3.92 -36.40
N LYS A 82 16.62 3.57 -35.61
CA LYS A 82 16.37 4.13 -34.28
C LYS A 82 16.72 3.12 -33.21
N VAL A 83 17.61 3.51 -32.30
CA VAL A 83 18.04 2.73 -31.15
C VAL A 83 17.39 3.33 -29.90
N GLU A 84 16.71 2.50 -29.12
CA GLU A 84 16.12 2.91 -27.84
C GLU A 84 17.19 3.01 -26.76
N VAL A 85 17.13 4.09 -25.98
CA VAL A 85 17.90 4.28 -24.76
C VAL A 85 17.00 3.94 -23.58
N GLU A 86 17.30 2.83 -22.91
CA GLU A 86 16.49 2.33 -21.78
C GLU A 86 16.79 3.10 -20.50
N GLU A 87 18.05 3.50 -20.32
CA GLU A 87 18.54 4.15 -19.10
C GLU A 87 19.81 4.94 -19.41
N VAL A 88 20.02 6.05 -18.70
CA VAL A 88 21.29 6.77 -18.71
C VAL A 88 21.88 6.77 -17.31
N LEU A 89 23.05 6.16 -17.16
CA LEU A 89 23.78 6.03 -15.92
C LEU A 89 24.84 7.12 -15.81
N ARG A 90 25.09 7.60 -14.59
CA ARG A 90 26.24 8.44 -14.30
C ARG A 90 27.42 7.54 -13.89
N ASP A 91 28.52 7.64 -14.61
CA ASP A 91 29.81 7.08 -14.19
C ASP A 91 30.77 8.24 -13.92
N LYS A 92 30.95 8.60 -12.63
CA LYS A 92 31.72 9.79 -12.21
C LYS A 92 31.22 11.08 -12.89
N LEU A 93 31.94 11.54 -13.91
CA LEU A 93 31.67 12.74 -14.70
C LEU A 93 31.18 12.43 -16.12
N THR A 94 30.94 11.18 -16.49
CA THR A 94 30.44 10.80 -17.82
C THR A 94 29.00 10.28 -17.75
N ALA A 95 28.29 10.41 -18.87
CA ALA A 95 26.93 9.89 -19.05
C ALA A 95 26.97 8.67 -19.98
N ILE A 96 26.55 7.52 -19.46
CA ILE A 96 26.58 6.23 -20.15
C ILE A 96 25.15 5.81 -20.50
N HIS A 97 24.89 5.62 -21.79
CA HIS A 97 23.56 5.28 -22.31
C HIS A 97 23.46 3.78 -22.50
N ILE A 98 22.47 3.15 -21.87
CA ILE A 98 22.22 1.71 -22.00
C ILE A 98 21.28 1.49 -23.17
N THR A 99 21.78 0.77 -24.18
CA THR A 99 21.10 0.55 -25.45
C THR A 99 21.06 -0.94 -25.79
N SER A 100 20.13 -1.33 -26.67
CA SER A 100 19.98 -2.72 -27.13
C SER A 100 20.82 -3.06 -28.37
N GLN A 101 21.52 -2.09 -28.93
CA GLN A 101 22.26 -2.23 -30.18
C GLN A 101 23.65 -1.59 -30.07
N TYR A 102 24.65 -2.26 -30.64
CA TYR A 102 25.98 -1.70 -30.80
C TYR A 102 25.96 -0.55 -31.81
N VAL A 103 26.64 0.55 -31.48
CA VAL A 103 26.83 1.67 -32.40
C VAL A 103 28.33 1.93 -32.54
N GLU A 104 28.82 1.95 -33.77
CA GLU A 104 30.24 2.17 -34.06
C GLU A 104 30.72 3.52 -33.50
N PRO A 105 31.89 3.57 -32.82
CA PRO A 105 32.55 4.82 -32.46
C PRO A 105 32.70 5.78 -33.64
N GLU A 106 32.77 7.08 -33.34
CA GLU A 106 32.82 8.19 -34.32
C GLU A 106 31.55 8.37 -35.18
N THR A 107 30.55 7.49 -35.06
CA THR A 107 29.25 7.65 -35.72
C THR A 107 28.56 8.93 -35.23
N LYS A 108 28.10 9.77 -36.17
CA LYS A 108 27.24 10.91 -35.85
C LYS A 108 25.80 10.45 -35.69
N VAL A 109 25.19 10.78 -34.57
CA VAL A 109 23.84 10.35 -34.21
C VAL A 109 22.97 11.53 -33.82
N HIS A 110 21.65 11.37 -33.97
CA HIS A 110 20.66 12.34 -33.52
C HIS A 110 19.88 11.79 -32.34
N LEU A 111 19.95 12.48 -31.20
CA LEU A 111 19.24 12.14 -29.99
C LEU A 111 17.90 12.85 -29.93
N GLU A 112 16.90 12.16 -29.39
CA GLU A 112 15.58 12.70 -29.05
C GLU A 112 15.16 12.18 -27.66
N VAL A 113 14.83 13.08 -26.74
CA VAL A 113 14.32 12.70 -25.41
C VAL A 113 12.82 12.40 -25.46
N ASP A 114 12.35 11.44 -24.66
CA ASP A 114 10.92 11.35 -24.33
C ASP A 114 10.50 12.61 -23.56
N TRP A 115 10.00 13.59 -24.30
CA TRP A 115 9.64 14.89 -23.75
C TRP A 115 8.52 14.80 -22.70
N LYS A 116 7.59 13.85 -22.86
CA LYS A 116 6.48 13.70 -21.91
C LYS A 116 7.01 13.24 -20.56
N ARG A 117 7.92 12.26 -20.56
CA ARG A 117 8.61 11.82 -19.35
C ARG A 117 9.48 12.92 -18.76
N ARG A 118 10.35 13.55 -19.58
CA ARG A 118 11.25 14.62 -19.12
C ARG A 118 10.47 15.77 -18.46
N PHE A 119 9.40 16.24 -19.10
CA PHE A 119 8.62 17.35 -18.57
C PHE A 119 7.92 16.99 -17.26
N ASP A 120 7.37 15.77 -17.14
CA ASP A 120 6.80 15.28 -15.88
C ASP A 120 7.86 15.24 -14.75
N ILE A 121 9.05 14.73 -15.03
CA ILE A 121 10.17 14.69 -14.08
C ILE A 121 10.59 16.10 -13.66
N MET A 122 10.73 17.05 -14.60
CA MET A 122 11.03 18.45 -14.29
C MET A 122 9.96 19.09 -13.40
N GLN A 123 8.67 18.79 -13.65
CA GLN A 123 7.58 19.27 -12.79
C GLN A 123 7.70 18.74 -11.36
N GLN A 124 8.04 17.46 -11.19
CA GLN A 124 8.18 16.88 -9.86
C GLN A 124 9.40 17.45 -9.13
N HIS A 125 10.52 17.59 -9.83
CA HIS A 125 11.77 18.08 -9.25
C HIS A 125 11.67 19.56 -8.89
N THR A 126 11.26 20.42 -9.81
CA THR A 126 11.03 21.85 -9.49
C THR A 126 9.96 22.01 -8.40
N GLY A 127 8.90 21.21 -8.40
CA GLY A 127 7.86 21.28 -7.39
C GLY A 127 8.37 20.90 -5.99
N GLN A 128 9.29 19.95 -5.90
CA GLN A 128 9.98 19.64 -4.65
C GLN A 128 10.80 20.84 -4.15
N HIS A 129 11.62 21.47 -5.00
CA HIS A 129 12.42 22.64 -4.60
C HIS A 129 11.54 23.78 -4.11
N LEU A 130 10.46 24.09 -4.85
CA LEU A 130 9.52 25.13 -4.45
C LEU A 130 8.82 24.81 -3.11
N LEU A 131 8.41 23.55 -2.90
CA LEU A 131 7.81 23.11 -1.64
C LEU A 131 8.78 23.23 -0.47
N SER A 132 10.02 22.75 -0.65
CA SER A 132 11.07 22.85 0.38
C SER A 132 11.40 24.30 0.71
N ALA A 133 11.54 25.17 -0.30
CA ALA A 133 11.79 26.59 -0.10
C ALA A 133 10.70 27.27 0.74
N VAL A 134 9.44 26.97 0.47
CA VAL A 134 8.33 27.49 1.29
C VAL A 134 8.41 26.95 2.71
N LEU A 135 8.60 25.64 2.91
CA LEU A 135 8.70 25.03 4.23
C LEU A 135 9.88 25.58 5.06
N ASP A 136 11.01 25.89 4.42
CA ASP A 136 12.16 26.48 5.09
C ASP A 136 11.84 27.86 5.69
N THR A 137 10.92 28.63 5.09
CA THR A 137 10.43 29.90 5.68
C THR A 137 9.68 29.70 7.00
N TYR A 138 9.16 28.49 7.25
CA TYR A 138 8.55 28.07 8.51
C TYR A 138 9.52 27.33 9.44
N GLY A 139 10.81 27.27 9.09
CA GLY A 139 11.82 26.51 9.82
C GLY A 139 11.64 24.98 9.73
N LEU A 140 11.07 24.49 8.62
CA LEU A 140 10.78 23.08 8.39
C LEU A 140 11.71 22.49 7.32
N ASN A 141 12.93 22.18 7.71
CA ASN A 141 13.95 21.68 6.80
C ASN A 141 13.56 20.33 6.18
N THR A 142 13.79 20.21 4.86
CA THR A 142 13.67 18.94 4.14
C THR A 142 14.88 18.04 4.41
N LEU A 143 14.64 16.88 5.03
CA LEU A 143 15.70 15.92 5.39
C LEU A 143 16.09 15.01 4.22
N SER A 144 15.07 14.55 3.49
CA SER A 144 15.18 13.68 2.33
C SER A 144 13.96 13.86 1.43
N TRP A 145 14.02 13.37 0.20
CA TRP A 145 12.86 13.32 -0.69
C TRP A 145 12.93 12.07 -1.58
N SER A 146 11.81 11.74 -2.20
CA SER A 146 11.72 10.68 -3.18
C SER A 146 10.70 11.01 -4.26
N MET A 147 11.09 10.77 -5.51
CA MET A 147 10.21 10.86 -6.67
C MET A 147 9.63 9.47 -6.97
N GLY A 148 8.34 9.27 -6.67
CA GLY A 148 7.64 8.06 -7.07
C GLY A 148 7.14 8.13 -8.51
N GLU A 149 6.45 7.08 -8.96
CA GLU A 149 5.83 7.06 -10.30
C GLU A 149 4.65 8.04 -10.43
N LEU A 150 3.80 8.10 -9.40
CA LEU A 150 2.72 9.07 -9.29
C LEU A 150 2.96 10.05 -8.14
N ILE A 151 3.08 9.52 -6.92
CA ILE A 151 3.17 10.30 -5.69
C ILE A 151 4.62 10.44 -5.25
N ASN A 152 5.03 11.66 -4.91
CA ASN A 152 6.32 11.98 -4.32
C ASN A 152 6.18 12.17 -2.81
N TYR A 153 7.29 12.17 -2.08
CA TYR A 153 7.29 12.66 -0.70
C TYR A 153 8.56 13.43 -0.35
N ILE A 154 8.43 14.35 0.60
CA ILE A 154 9.56 14.91 1.35
C ILE A 154 9.50 14.43 2.79
N GLU A 155 10.66 14.28 3.43
CA GLU A 155 10.78 13.94 4.83
C GLU A 155 11.06 15.21 5.65
N LEU A 156 10.28 15.39 6.71
CA LEU A 156 10.37 16.48 7.67
C LEU A 156 10.78 15.93 9.04
N GLY A 157 11.53 16.72 9.81
CA GLY A 157 11.94 16.36 11.17
C GLY A 157 10.80 16.25 12.19
N LYS A 158 9.57 16.60 11.80
CA LYS A 158 8.36 16.44 12.61
C LYS A 158 7.12 16.32 11.73
N GLN A 159 6.03 15.83 12.30
CA GLN A 159 4.70 15.98 11.73
C GLN A 159 4.20 17.42 11.91
N ILE A 160 3.56 17.96 10.88
CA ILE A 160 2.92 19.27 10.90
C ILE A 160 1.40 19.12 10.91
N SER A 161 0.69 20.14 11.40
CA SER A 161 -0.76 20.10 11.52
C SER A 161 -1.44 20.19 10.15
N ALA A 162 -2.73 19.82 10.08
CA ALA A 162 -3.49 19.90 8.84
C ALA A 162 -3.63 21.35 8.36
N GLU A 163 -3.73 22.30 9.29
CA GLU A 163 -3.79 23.74 9.00
C GLU A 163 -2.49 24.23 8.37
N MET A 164 -1.34 23.82 8.90
CA MET A 164 -0.03 24.15 8.32
C MET A 164 0.15 23.52 6.93
N VAL A 165 -0.33 22.29 6.72
CA VAL A 165 -0.32 21.66 5.38
C VAL A 165 -1.15 22.48 4.39
N ALA A 166 -2.34 22.93 4.78
CA ALA A 166 -3.19 23.77 3.93
C ALA A 166 -2.53 25.12 3.62
N GLU A 167 -1.99 25.80 4.63
CA GLU A 167 -1.28 27.07 4.47
C GLU A 167 -0.09 26.97 3.51
N VAL A 168 0.74 25.93 3.67
CA VAL A 168 1.87 25.67 2.77
C VAL A 168 1.38 25.36 1.35
N ALA A 169 0.31 24.57 1.19
CA ALA A 169 -0.26 24.26 -0.13
C ALA A 169 -0.72 25.53 -0.86
N ASP A 170 -1.43 26.42 -0.16
CA ASP A 170 -1.92 27.69 -0.71
C ASP A 170 -0.76 28.64 -1.05
N LYS A 171 0.24 28.72 -0.19
CA LYS A 171 1.43 29.55 -0.43
C LYS A 171 2.22 29.06 -1.65
N VAL A 172 2.45 27.76 -1.78
CA VAL A 172 3.17 27.20 -2.93
C VAL A 172 2.38 27.45 -4.23
N ASN A 173 1.07 27.20 -4.24
CA ASN A 173 0.26 27.46 -5.43
C ASN A 173 0.17 28.95 -5.79
N SER A 174 0.22 29.85 -4.80
CA SER A 174 0.31 31.30 -5.06
C SER A 174 1.62 31.66 -5.78
N LEU A 175 2.75 31.11 -5.34
CA LEU A 175 4.06 31.32 -5.99
C LEU A 175 4.14 30.69 -7.40
N ILE A 176 3.36 29.64 -7.66
CA ILE A 176 3.15 29.10 -9.03
C ILE A 176 2.44 30.13 -9.91
N GLN A 177 1.39 30.78 -9.39
CA GLN A 177 0.64 31.81 -10.11
C GLN A 177 1.46 33.08 -10.37
N GLU A 178 2.36 33.44 -9.44
CA GLU A 178 3.30 34.55 -9.60
C GLU A 178 4.33 34.32 -10.72
N SER A 179 4.45 33.09 -11.23
CA SER A 179 5.30 32.76 -12.39
C SER A 179 6.77 33.14 -12.20
N LEU A 180 7.31 32.95 -10.99
CA LEU A 180 8.71 33.25 -10.66
C LEU A 180 9.68 32.61 -11.66
N PRO A 181 10.75 33.33 -12.06
CA PRO A 181 11.74 32.81 -12.99
C PRO A 181 12.60 31.74 -12.31
N ILE A 182 12.92 30.68 -13.05
CA ILE A 182 13.83 29.63 -12.61
C ILE A 182 15.08 29.72 -13.46
N THR A 183 16.21 29.96 -12.81
CA THR A 183 17.51 30.13 -13.50
C THR A 183 18.52 29.16 -12.93
N VAL A 184 19.49 28.80 -13.77
CA VAL A 184 20.62 27.95 -13.36
C VAL A 184 21.89 28.76 -13.56
N ILE A 185 22.68 28.85 -12.51
CA ILE A 185 24.00 29.49 -12.53
C ILE A 185 25.06 28.47 -12.12
N GLN A 186 26.31 28.76 -12.48
CA GLN A 186 27.46 28.03 -11.97
C GLN A 186 27.76 28.49 -10.55
N GLY A 187 27.90 27.55 -9.62
CA GLY A 187 28.23 27.80 -8.21
C GLY A 187 29.73 27.90 -7.96
N ASP A 188 30.08 28.32 -6.75
CA ASP A 188 31.46 28.42 -6.26
C ASP A 188 31.82 27.13 -5.49
N PRO A 189 32.78 26.33 -5.99
CA PRO A 189 33.15 25.05 -5.37
C PRO A 189 33.65 25.13 -3.94
N VAL A 190 34.14 26.30 -3.50
CA VAL A 190 34.68 26.49 -2.16
C VAL A 190 33.59 26.88 -1.17
N LYS A 191 32.62 27.70 -1.59
CA LYS A 191 31.55 28.22 -0.71
C LYS A 191 30.34 27.30 -0.62
N ASP A 192 30.03 26.58 -1.69
CA ASP A 192 28.77 25.83 -1.79
C ASP A 192 28.91 24.35 -1.34
N LYS A 193 30.15 23.86 -1.14
CA LYS A 193 30.46 22.46 -0.80
C LYS A 193 29.84 21.98 0.51
N GLU A 194 29.75 22.83 1.52
CA GLU A 194 29.17 22.45 2.82
C GLU A 194 27.64 22.26 2.78
N LYS A 195 26.97 22.86 1.79
CA LYS A 195 25.51 22.73 1.56
C LYS A 195 25.15 21.57 0.63
N LEU A 196 26.16 20.94 0.03
CA LEU A 196 25.99 19.95 -1.02
C LEU A 196 25.99 18.52 -0.47
N LYS A 197 24.93 17.74 -0.74
CA LYS A 197 24.95 16.27 -0.64
C LYS A 197 25.52 15.69 -1.94
N ILE A 198 26.84 15.79 -2.12
CA ILE A 198 27.55 15.32 -3.32
C ILE A 198 27.76 13.80 -3.22
N PRO A 199 27.51 13.03 -4.28
CA PRO A 199 27.94 11.63 -4.34
C PRO A 199 29.44 11.48 -4.14
N ASP A 200 29.87 10.47 -3.39
CA ASP A 200 31.30 10.23 -3.07
C ASP A 200 32.19 10.06 -4.32
N ASP A 201 31.60 9.66 -5.44
CA ASP A 201 32.27 9.41 -6.72
C ASP A 201 32.29 10.63 -7.67
N TYR A 202 31.75 11.78 -7.24
CA TYR A 202 31.79 13.02 -8.02
C TYR A 202 33.04 13.83 -7.68
N ASP A 203 33.94 13.99 -8.65
CA ASP A 203 35.14 14.82 -8.49
C ASP A 203 34.77 16.31 -8.56
N ILE A 204 34.65 16.95 -7.39
CA ILE A 204 34.31 18.37 -7.24
C ILE A 204 35.38 19.29 -7.84
N ASN A 205 36.64 18.85 -7.87
CA ASN A 205 37.74 19.68 -8.38
C ASN A 205 37.72 19.75 -9.92
N GLN A 206 37.13 18.74 -10.58
CA GLN A 206 37.02 18.66 -12.04
C GLN A 206 35.59 18.87 -12.55
N GLY A 207 34.58 18.70 -11.69
CA GLY A 207 33.16 18.83 -11.98
C GLY A 207 32.63 20.26 -11.85
N ILE A 208 31.39 20.47 -12.30
CA ILE A 208 30.70 21.76 -12.22
C ILE A 208 29.64 21.72 -11.12
N ILE A 209 29.63 22.71 -10.23
CA ILE A 209 28.53 22.90 -9.29
C ILE A 209 27.47 23.77 -9.98
N ARG A 210 26.25 23.25 -10.05
CA ARG A 210 25.09 23.97 -10.59
C ARG A 210 24.22 24.42 -9.43
N ILE A 211 23.84 25.69 -9.45
CA ILE A 211 22.92 26.28 -8.50
C ILE A 211 21.64 26.65 -9.23
N VAL A 212 20.53 26.12 -8.74
CA VAL A 212 19.20 26.42 -9.24
C VAL A 212 18.60 27.51 -8.35
N LYS A 213 18.09 28.55 -8.98
CA LYS A 213 17.42 29.68 -8.33
C LYS A 213 15.95 29.69 -8.69
N ILE A 214 15.08 29.90 -7.70
CA ILE A 214 13.65 30.14 -7.89
C ILE A 214 13.36 31.57 -7.45
N GLY A 215 13.36 32.51 -8.40
CA GLY A 215 13.34 33.94 -8.11
C GLY A 215 14.37 34.32 -7.04
N GLU A 216 13.93 35.11 -6.06
CA GLU A 216 14.70 35.42 -4.85
C GLU A 216 14.32 34.52 -3.65
N LEU A 217 13.40 33.57 -3.85
CA LEU A 217 12.87 32.73 -2.79
C LEU A 217 13.90 31.69 -2.34
N ASP A 218 14.59 31.09 -3.31
CA ASP A 218 15.45 29.94 -3.06
C ASP A 218 16.65 29.90 -4.00
N GLN A 219 17.76 29.38 -3.45
CA GLN A 219 19.00 29.15 -4.17
C GLN A 219 19.64 27.86 -3.64
N ASN A 220 19.43 26.75 -4.37
CA ASN A 220 19.90 25.44 -3.96
C ASN A 220 20.84 24.79 -4.99
N PRO A 221 21.93 24.16 -4.55
CA PRO A 221 22.75 23.37 -5.44
C PRO A 221 21.97 22.14 -5.95
N CYS A 222 21.85 22.01 -7.27
CA CYS A 222 21.18 20.85 -7.88
C CYS A 222 21.67 20.59 -9.31
N CYS A 223 21.98 19.31 -9.57
CA CYS A 223 22.43 18.85 -10.89
C CYS A 223 21.28 18.42 -11.81
N GLY A 224 20.03 18.42 -11.34
CA GLY A 224 18.85 17.99 -12.07
C GLY A 224 18.39 18.92 -13.20
N THR A 225 17.38 18.48 -13.94
CA THR A 225 16.68 19.30 -14.93
C THR A 225 15.50 20.01 -14.28
N HIS A 226 15.34 21.29 -14.56
CA HIS A 226 14.29 22.12 -13.99
C HIS A 226 13.47 22.83 -15.06
N LEU A 227 12.26 23.24 -14.66
CA LEU A 227 11.43 24.17 -15.41
C LEU A 227 12.10 25.55 -15.52
N GLN A 228 11.60 26.42 -16.39
CA GLN A 228 12.06 27.80 -16.58
C GLN A 228 11.25 28.82 -15.77
N SER A 229 10.05 28.45 -15.34
CA SER A 229 9.21 29.28 -14.46
C SER A 229 8.33 28.40 -13.58
N THR A 230 7.97 28.88 -12.39
CA THR A 230 7.05 28.17 -11.49
C THR A 230 5.68 27.95 -12.10
N SER A 231 5.21 28.82 -13.01
CA SER A 231 3.91 28.64 -13.69
C SER A 231 3.83 27.36 -14.53
N GLN A 232 4.97 26.86 -15.02
CA GLN A 232 5.04 25.59 -15.76
C GLN A 232 4.79 24.36 -14.86
N LEU A 233 4.81 24.52 -13.53
CA LEU A 233 4.33 23.50 -12.60
C LEU A 233 2.82 23.30 -12.70
N GLN A 234 2.06 24.30 -13.15
CA GLN A 234 0.60 24.34 -13.21
C GLN A 234 -0.07 24.32 -11.82
N SER A 235 0.20 23.31 -11.01
CA SER A 235 -0.34 23.15 -9.66
C SER A 235 0.48 22.13 -8.86
N ILE A 236 0.44 22.25 -7.54
CA ILE A 236 0.85 21.20 -6.61
C ILE A 236 -0.33 20.82 -5.72
N ALA A 237 -0.46 19.53 -5.40
CA ALA A 237 -1.38 19.07 -4.36
C ALA A 237 -0.59 18.36 -3.26
N LEU A 238 -0.73 18.84 -2.03
CA LEU A 238 -0.26 18.14 -0.84
C LEU A 238 -1.34 17.13 -0.43
N LEU A 239 -0.90 15.91 -0.14
CA LEU A 239 -1.77 14.77 0.11
C LEU A 239 -1.80 14.45 1.62
N HIS A 240 -1.59 13.19 1.96
CA HIS A 240 -1.53 12.72 3.33
C HIS A 240 -0.09 12.80 3.87
N GLN A 241 0.03 12.65 5.17
CA GLN A 241 1.31 12.60 5.86
C GLN A 241 1.44 11.27 6.61
N THR A 242 2.59 10.61 6.48
CA THR A 242 2.87 9.35 7.19
C THR A 242 3.96 9.55 8.24
N LYS A 243 3.71 9.11 9.48
CA LYS A 243 4.74 9.08 10.53
C LYS A 243 5.76 7.99 10.22
N ILE A 244 7.04 8.28 10.45
CA ILE A 244 8.13 7.30 10.35
C ILE A 244 8.90 7.22 11.67
N ARG A 245 9.82 6.25 11.78
CA ARG A 245 10.63 6.04 12.98
C ARG A 245 11.47 7.29 13.29
N GLY A 246 11.63 7.61 14.58
CA GLY A 246 12.44 8.75 15.02
C GLY A 246 11.71 10.08 15.13
N GLY A 247 10.38 10.11 14.99
CA GLY A 247 9.57 11.34 15.13
C GLY A 247 9.41 12.14 13.82
N ASN A 248 10.16 11.77 12.78
CA ASN A 248 10.05 12.35 11.45
C ASN A 248 8.70 11.99 10.78
N SER A 249 8.36 12.76 9.74
CA SER A 249 7.16 12.53 8.93
C SER A 249 7.45 12.64 7.44
N ARG A 250 6.70 11.91 6.62
CA ARG A 250 6.72 12.04 5.16
C ARG A 250 5.48 12.77 4.69
N LEU A 251 5.65 13.95 4.11
CA LEU A 251 4.58 14.70 3.47
C LEU A 251 4.53 14.32 1.99
N HIS A 252 3.42 13.73 1.56
CA HIS A 252 3.23 13.26 0.20
C HIS A 252 2.65 14.37 -0.68
N PHE A 253 3.09 14.45 -1.94
CA PHE A 253 2.66 15.48 -2.88
C PHE A 253 2.72 15.01 -4.33
N VAL A 254 1.98 15.71 -5.20
CA VAL A 254 1.99 15.53 -6.66
C VAL A 254 2.04 16.90 -7.36
N CYS A 255 2.76 16.99 -8.48
CA CYS A 255 2.92 18.24 -9.23
C CYS A 255 2.45 18.09 -10.69
N GLY A 256 1.98 19.19 -11.27
CA GLY A 256 1.68 19.32 -12.70
C GLY A 256 0.73 18.27 -13.23
N SER A 257 1.14 17.59 -14.31
CA SER A 257 0.27 16.61 -14.97
C SER A 257 -0.19 15.47 -14.04
N ARG A 258 0.57 15.19 -12.98
CA ARG A 258 0.21 14.19 -11.97
C ARG A 258 -0.95 14.62 -11.08
N VAL A 259 -1.14 15.92 -10.85
CA VAL A 259 -2.32 16.43 -10.14
C VAL A 259 -3.59 16.08 -10.93
N HIS A 260 -3.60 16.34 -12.24
CA HIS A 260 -4.74 15.98 -13.09
C HIS A 260 -5.02 14.47 -13.09
N LYS A 261 -3.97 13.64 -13.21
CA LYS A 261 -4.10 12.17 -13.15
C LYS A 261 -4.67 11.72 -11.81
N TYR A 262 -4.13 12.23 -10.70
CA TYR A 262 -4.55 11.91 -9.35
C TYR A 262 -6.00 12.32 -9.10
N SER A 263 -6.37 13.57 -9.42
CA SER A 263 -7.75 14.07 -9.26
C SER A 263 -8.74 13.27 -10.11
N SER A 264 -8.35 12.88 -11.33
CA SER A 264 -9.19 12.03 -12.18
C SER A 264 -9.40 10.65 -11.56
N GLN A 265 -8.35 10.02 -11.04
CA GLN A 265 -8.46 8.74 -10.32
C GLN A 265 -9.36 8.86 -9.10
N MET A 266 -9.22 9.92 -8.30
CA MET A 266 -10.06 10.16 -7.13
C MET A 266 -11.52 10.36 -7.50
N PHE A 267 -11.81 11.14 -8.55
CA PHE A 267 -13.17 11.32 -9.05
C PHE A 267 -13.82 9.99 -9.48
N HIS A 268 -13.10 9.13 -10.20
CA HIS A 268 -13.63 7.82 -10.60
C HIS A 268 -13.89 6.90 -9.40
N THR A 269 -13.01 6.92 -8.40
CA THR A 269 -13.21 6.19 -7.15
C THR A 269 -14.46 6.67 -6.42
N LEU A 270 -14.61 7.99 -6.24
CA LEU A 270 -15.78 8.57 -5.56
C LEU A 270 -17.08 8.30 -6.33
N LYS A 271 -17.06 8.39 -7.67
CA LYS A 271 -18.20 8.04 -8.52
C LYS A 271 -18.61 6.57 -8.39
N THR A 272 -17.62 5.68 -8.32
CA THR A 272 -17.86 4.24 -8.13
C THR A 272 -18.49 3.97 -6.77
N LEU A 273 -17.97 4.58 -5.71
CA LEU A 273 -18.53 4.48 -4.35
C LEU A 273 -19.95 5.05 -4.29
N GLY A 274 -20.22 6.19 -4.95
CA GLY A 274 -21.55 6.80 -5.00
C GLY A 274 -22.57 5.89 -5.67
N SER A 275 -22.14 5.20 -6.74
CA SER A 275 -22.98 4.20 -7.42
C SER A 275 -23.28 2.99 -6.52
N GLN A 276 -22.28 2.49 -5.79
CA GLN A 276 -22.45 1.36 -4.85
C GLN A 276 -23.36 1.70 -3.66
N LEU A 277 -23.28 2.93 -3.16
CA LEU A 277 -24.10 3.41 -2.05
C LEU A 277 -25.41 4.06 -2.49
N SER A 278 -25.65 4.14 -3.82
CA SER A 278 -26.81 4.78 -4.42
C SER A 278 -27.03 6.22 -3.91
N CYS A 279 -25.97 7.03 -3.89
CA CYS A 279 -26.01 8.41 -3.43
C CYS A 279 -25.10 9.33 -4.26
N PRO A 280 -25.39 10.64 -4.28
CA PRO A 280 -24.47 11.63 -4.85
C PRO A 280 -23.17 11.72 -4.03
N GLN A 281 -22.12 12.29 -4.63
CA GLN A 281 -20.78 12.35 -4.04
C GLN A 281 -20.75 13.16 -2.74
N GLU A 282 -21.55 14.21 -2.67
CA GLU A 282 -21.69 15.13 -1.55
C GLU A 282 -22.25 14.43 -0.30
N GLU A 283 -23.06 13.38 -0.49
CA GLU A 283 -23.70 12.62 0.59
C GLU A 283 -22.91 11.36 0.99
N LEU A 284 -21.81 11.03 0.30
CA LEU A 284 -21.06 9.80 0.53
C LEU A 284 -20.66 9.60 2.00
N SER A 285 -20.12 10.65 2.62
CA SER A 285 -19.68 10.57 4.03
C SER A 285 -20.84 10.28 4.97
N GLU A 286 -21.99 10.90 4.74
CA GLU A 286 -23.19 10.67 5.54
C GLU A 286 -23.72 9.24 5.34
N LYS A 287 -23.80 8.78 4.09
CA LYS A 287 -24.24 7.40 3.78
C LYS A 287 -23.35 6.34 4.39
N VAL A 288 -22.03 6.53 4.39
CA VAL A 288 -21.09 5.63 5.07
C VAL A 288 -21.34 5.60 6.59
N SER A 289 -21.58 6.76 7.21
CA SER A 289 -21.90 6.86 8.64
C SER A 289 -23.24 6.17 8.97
N GLN A 290 -24.26 6.39 8.13
CA GLN A 290 -25.57 5.74 8.26
C GLN A 290 -25.45 4.22 8.11
N LEU A 291 -24.67 3.72 7.14
CA LEU A 291 -24.42 2.29 6.94
C LEU A 291 -23.76 1.66 8.17
N SER A 292 -22.73 2.31 8.73
CA SER A 292 -22.06 1.86 9.96
C SER A 292 -23.03 1.80 11.15
N THR A 293 -23.90 2.80 11.27
CA THR A 293 -24.93 2.85 12.31
C THR A 293 -25.97 1.75 12.13
N ASN A 294 -26.45 1.52 10.90
CA ASN A 294 -27.42 0.48 10.58
C ASN A 294 -26.85 -0.92 10.77
N TYR A 295 -25.57 -1.12 10.46
CA TYR A 295 -24.85 -2.37 10.75
C TYR A 295 -24.85 -2.67 12.26
N LYS A 296 -24.45 -1.69 13.09
CA LYS A 296 -24.46 -1.86 14.56
C LYS A 296 -25.86 -2.15 15.10
N LYS A 297 -26.90 -1.47 14.59
CA LYS A 297 -28.30 -1.73 14.98
C LYS A 297 -28.75 -3.13 14.58
N SER A 298 -28.40 -3.57 13.38
CA SER A 298 -28.75 -4.91 12.87
C SER A 298 -28.07 -6.00 13.70
N LEU A 299 -26.79 -5.83 14.01
CA LEU A 299 -26.04 -6.74 14.87
C LEU A 299 -26.62 -6.82 16.29
N ALA A 300 -27.01 -5.68 16.88
CA ALA A 300 -27.66 -5.67 18.19
C ALA A 300 -29.03 -6.38 18.16
N LYS A 301 -29.80 -6.21 17.08
CA LYS A 301 -31.08 -6.91 16.88
C LYS A 301 -30.86 -8.42 16.72
N GLU A 302 -29.85 -8.83 15.95
CA GLU A 302 -29.45 -10.22 15.79
C GLU A 302 -29.10 -10.85 17.14
N GLN A 303 -28.28 -10.18 17.96
CA GLN A 303 -27.93 -10.64 19.30
C GLN A 303 -29.14 -10.75 20.24
N ALA A 304 -30.09 -9.82 20.16
CA ALA A 304 -31.32 -9.87 20.94
C ALA A 304 -32.20 -11.08 20.54
N LEU A 305 -32.40 -11.28 19.24
CA LEU A 305 -33.15 -12.43 18.71
C LEU A 305 -32.45 -13.75 19.05
N LEU A 306 -31.12 -13.80 18.96
CA LEU A 306 -30.33 -14.96 19.33
C LEU A 306 -30.54 -15.34 20.80
N LYS A 307 -30.59 -14.34 21.69
CA LYS A 307 -30.87 -14.54 23.11
C LYS A 307 -32.30 -15.04 23.36
N GLU A 308 -33.30 -14.48 22.67
CA GLU A 308 -34.70 -14.92 22.78
C GLU A 308 -34.85 -16.39 22.33
N ILE A 309 -34.33 -16.73 21.15
CA ILE A 309 -34.31 -18.08 20.61
C ILE A 309 -33.60 -19.06 21.56
N SER A 310 -32.42 -18.67 22.04
CA SER A 310 -31.64 -19.48 22.99
C SER A 310 -32.43 -19.75 24.28
N SER A 311 -33.21 -18.77 24.74
CA SER A 311 -34.04 -18.89 25.95
C SER A 311 -35.24 -19.82 25.74
N ILE A 312 -35.88 -19.76 24.56
CA ILE A 312 -36.97 -20.67 24.18
C ILE A 312 -36.46 -22.11 24.17
N HIS A 313 -35.37 -22.36 23.43
CA HIS A 313 -34.78 -23.68 23.32
C HIS A 313 -34.29 -24.22 24.67
N ALA A 314 -33.69 -23.36 25.51
CA ALA A 314 -33.32 -23.73 26.87
C ALA A 314 -34.54 -24.12 27.71
N GLY A 315 -35.68 -23.45 27.53
CA GLY A 315 -36.95 -23.80 28.17
C GLY A 315 -37.52 -25.14 27.73
N GLU A 316 -37.44 -25.47 26.44
CA GLU A 316 -37.85 -26.77 25.90
C GLU A 316 -37.00 -27.91 26.45
N VAL A 317 -35.67 -27.74 26.41
CA VAL A 317 -34.71 -28.70 26.97
C VAL A 317 -34.89 -28.84 28.48
N TYR A 318 -35.10 -27.73 29.21
CA TYR A 318 -35.37 -27.78 30.64
C TYR A 318 -36.62 -28.62 30.96
N LYS A 319 -37.72 -28.42 30.23
CA LYS A 319 -38.95 -29.22 30.43
C LYS A 319 -38.69 -30.70 30.17
N SER A 320 -38.00 -31.03 29.09
CA SER A 320 -37.68 -32.40 28.70
C SER A 320 -36.71 -33.09 29.67
N LEU A 321 -35.73 -32.37 30.22
CA LEU A 321 -34.84 -32.89 31.28
C LEU A 321 -35.55 -33.14 32.61
N GLY A 322 -36.76 -32.62 32.79
CA GLY A 322 -37.60 -32.93 33.95
C GLY A 322 -38.00 -34.41 33.99
N THR A 323 -38.11 -35.07 32.84
CA THR A 323 -38.39 -36.52 32.73
C THR A 323 -37.15 -37.29 32.30
N ASN A 324 -36.43 -36.81 31.29
CA ASN A 324 -35.31 -37.52 30.67
C ASN A 324 -33.99 -37.26 31.39
N SER A 325 -33.06 -38.20 31.39
CA SER A 325 -31.70 -37.99 31.94
C SER A 325 -30.76 -37.25 30.99
N VAL A 326 -31.02 -37.34 29.68
CA VAL A 326 -30.21 -36.73 28.62
C VAL A 326 -31.12 -35.99 27.66
N ASP A 327 -30.69 -34.84 27.17
CA ASP A 327 -31.31 -34.17 26.03
C ASP A 327 -30.28 -33.42 25.18
N TYR A 328 -30.67 -32.95 24.01
CA TYR A 328 -29.79 -32.21 23.13
C TYR A 328 -30.50 -31.05 22.42
N VAL A 329 -29.70 -30.08 21.99
CA VAL A 329 -30.12 -28.98 21.13
C VAL A 329 -29.19 -28.90 19.92
N TYR A 330 -29.77 -28.76 18.74
CA TYR A 330 -29.05 -28.61 17.49
C TYR A 330 -29.46 -27.34 16.75
N ARG A 331 -28.48 -26.62 16.19
CA ARG A 331 -28.72 -25.50 15.27
C ARG A 331 -27.73 -25.50 14.11
N GLU A 332 -28.28 -25.54 12.91
CA GLU A 332 -27.50 -25.56 11.68
C GLU A 332 -26.73 -24.24 11.45
N GLU A 333 -27.44 -23.11 11.42
CA GLU A 333 -26.90 -21.79 11.05
C GLU A 333 -26.40 -20.95 12.24
N ASN A 334 -25.89 -21.57 13.30
CA ASN A 334 -25.42 -20.86 14.49
C ASN A 334 -23.99 -21.24 14.86
N ASP A 335 -23.44 -20.55 15.85
CA ASP A 335 -22.05 -20.69 16.26
C ASP A 335 -21.90 -20.87 17.79
N ALA A 336 -20.68 -20.67 18.28
CA ALA A 336 -20.38 -20.77 19.69
C ALA A 336 -21.09 -19.72 20.57
N GLU A 337 -21.47 -18.58 20.01
CA GLU A 337 -22.21 -17.54 20.74
C GLU A 337 -23.62 -18.05 21.10
N TYR A 338 -24.32 -18.68 20.16
CA TYR A 338 -25.60 -19.35 20.43
C TYR A 338 -25.48 -20.34 21.60
N MET A 339 -24.49 -21.25 21.55
CA MET A 339 -24.31 -22.26 22.62
C MET A 339 -24.06 -21.62 23.98
N ASN A 340 -23.31 -20.52 24.02
CA ASN A 340 -23.06 -19.79 25.27
C ASN A 340 -24.33 -19.10 25.79
N GLN A 341 -25.15 -18.51 24.92
CA GLN A 341 -26.43 -17.91 25.32
C GLN A 341 -27.43 -18.98 25.78
N PHE A 342 -27.54 -20.10 25.06
CA PHE A 342 -28.35 -21.25 25.45
C PHE A 342 -27.93 -21.78 26.83
N GLN A 343 -26.62 -22.02 27.05
CA GLN A 343 -26.12 -22.49 28.34
C GLN A 343 -26.48 -21.51 29.46
N LYS A 344 -26.27 -20.20 29.25
CA LYS A 344 -26.64 -19.18 30.25
C LYS A 344 -28.13 -19.24 30.58
N ALA A 345 -29.00 -19.27 29.57
CA ALA A 345 -30.44 -19.34 29.75
C ALA A 345 -30.87 -20.62 30.50
N LEU A 346 -30.30 -21.77 30.16
CA LEU A 346 -30.58 -23.04 30.83
C LEU A 346 -30.16 -23.00 32.31
N LEU A 347 -28.95 -22.50 32.60
CA LEU A 347 -28.47 -22.35 33.98
C LEU A 347 -29.33 -21.38 34.79
N THR A 348 -29.80 -20.28 34.17
CA THR A 348 -30.73 -19.35 34.83
C THR A 348 -32.04 -20.05 35.19
N LEU A 349 -32.62 -20.87 34.29
CA LEU A 349 -33.83 -21.62 34.58
C LEU A 349 -33.64 -22.62 35.73
N ILE A 350 -32.52 -23.35 35.74
CA ILE A 350 -32.17 -24.29 36.82
C ILE A 350 -32.06 -23.56 38.16
N ASN A 351 -31.28 -22.48 38.22
CA ASN A 351 -31.04 -21.75 39.46
C ASN A 351 -32.27 -20.99 39.97
N SER A 352 -33.15 -20.54 39.08
CA SER A 352 -34.39 -19.84 39.46
C SER A 352 -35.43 -20.74 40.13
N LYS A 353 -35.29 -22.06 40.01
CA LYS A 353 -36.17 -23.08 40.57
C LYS A 353 -35.37 -24.00 41.47
N GLU A 354 -34.82 -23.45 42.56
CA GLU A 354 -34.05 -24.20 43.53
C GLU A 354 -34.90 -25.36 44.10
N GLY A 355 -34.39 -26.60 44.00
CA GLY A 355 -35.14 -27.83 44.30
C GLY A 355 -36.06 -28.34 43.17
N GLY A 356 -35.99 -27.76 41.97
CA GLY A 356 -36.72 -28.19 40.78
C GLY A 356 -36.23 -29.52 40.18
N PRO A 357 -36.94 -30.09 39.20
CA PRO A 357 -36.71 -31.45 38.69
C PRO A 357 -35.43 -31.61 37.84
N VAL A 358 -34.74 -30.52 37.52
CA VAL A 358 -33.55 -30.51 36.65
C VAL A 358 -32.33 -30.10 37.45
N ASN A 359 -31.32 -30.97 37.50
CA ASN A 359 -30.01 -30.71 38.10
C ASN A 359 -28.92 -31.25 37.16
N LEU A 360 -28.00 -30.41 36.71
CA LEU A 360 -26.92 -30.82 35.79
C LEU A 360 -25.87 -31.75 36.43
N ASN A 361 -25.90 -31.96 37.74
CA ASN A 361 -25.11 -33.02 38.39
C ASN A 361 -25.71 -34.42 38.14
N ALA A 362 -26.98 -34.50 37.74
CA ALA A 362 -27.69 -35.75 37.46
C ALA A 362 -28.17 -35.87 35.99
N LYS A 363 -28.24 -34.74 35.28
CA LYS A 363 -28.80 -34.63 33.93
C LYS A 363 -27.73 -34.14 32.95
N THR A 364 -27.74 -34.62 31.72
CA THR A 364 -26.76 -34.24 30.69
C THR A 364 -27.42 -33.55 29.51
N VAL A 365 -26.83 -32.46 29.02
CA VAL A 365 -27.26 -31.74 27.81
C VAL A 365 -26.14 -31.68 26.78
N VAL A 366 -26.48 -31.95 25.53
CA VAL A 366 -25.58 -31.87 24.37
C VAL A 366 -25.99 -30.70 23.48
N MET A 367 -25.06 -29.79 23.20
CA MET A 367 -25.26 -28.66 22.29
C MET A 367 -24.44 -28.90 21.03
N ILE A 368 -25.08 -28.82 19.86
CA ILE A 368 -24.44 -29.03 18.56
C ILE A 368 -24.78 -27.84 17.66
N VAL A 369 -23.75 -27.24 17.04
CA VAL A 369 -23.92 -26.23 16.00
C VAL A 369 -23.12 -26.57 14.75
N GLY A 370 -23.61 -26.10 13.60
CA GLY A 370 -23.00 -26.26 12.27
C GLY A 370 -23.80 -27.19 11.35
N SER A 371 -23.43 -27.21 10.07
CA SER A 371 -24.17 -27.92 9.02
C SER A 371 -23.29 -28.94 8.29
N SER A 372 -23.92 -29.88 7.59
CA SER A 372 -23.17 -30.80 6.73
C SER A 372 -22.40 -30.03 5.65
N GLY A 373 -21.14 -30.43 5.42
CA GLY A 373 -20.26 -29.73 4.50
C GLY A 373 -19.55 -28.50 5.09
N THR A 374 -19.97 -28.01 6.26
CA THR A 374 -19.32 -26.92 6.99
C THR A 374 -18.78 -27.39 8.34
N GLY A 375 -17.96 -26.56 8.98
CA GLY A 375 -17.48 -26.80 10.33
C GLY A 375 -18.54 -26.49 11.39
N GLY A 376 -18.23 -26.82 12.64
CA GLY A 376 -19.15 -26.59 13.75
C GLY A 376 -18.50 -26.73 15.11
N SER A 377 -19.32 -26.80 16.14
CA SER A 377 -18.87 -26.96 17.51
C SER A 377 -19.86 -27.78 18.32
N ILE A 378 -19.33 -28.52 19.28
CA ILE A 378 -20.10 -29.38 20.18
C ILE A 378 -19.70 -29.05 21.60
N LYS A 379 -20.69 -28.94 22.48
CA LYS A 379 -20.49 -28.71 23.91
C LYS A 379 -21.40 -29.62 24.70
N ILE A 380 -20.88 -30.28 25.73
CA ILE A 380 -21.65 -31.22 26.57
C ILE A 380 -21.48 -30.81 28.02
N LEU A 381 -22.59 -30.75 28.75
CA LEU A 381 -22.64 -30.44 30.18
C LEU A 381 -23.41 -31.55 30.90
N GLY A 382 -22.85 -32.11 31.97
CA GLY A 382 -23.46 -33.12 32.82
C GLY A 382 -22.67 -34.42 32.93
N PRO A 383 -23.08 -35.36 33.80
CA PRO A 383 -22.29 -36.52 34.21
C PRO A 383 -21.91 -37.47 33.07
N MET A 384 -22.69 -37.51 31.99
CA MET A 384 -22.40 -38.36 30.82
C MET A 384 -21.49 -37.67 29.79
N ALA A 385 -20.91 -36.50 30.10
CA ALA A 385 -20.14 -35.73 29.12
C ALA A 385 -18.97 -36.52 28.52
N GLN A 386 -18.23 -37.31 29.31
CA GLN A 386 -17.12 -38.12 28.80
C GLN A 386 -17.61 -39.26 27.91
N GLU A 387 -18.60 -40.01 28.37
CA GLU A 387 -19.18 -41.15 27.63
C GLU A 387 -19.72 -40.71 26.27
N ILE A 388 -20.57 -39.66 26.26
CA ILE A 388 -21.13 -39.10 25.03
C ILE A 388 -20.01 -38.55 24.15
N SER A 389 -19.04 -37.80 24.69
CA SER A 389 -17.96 -37.25 23.87
C SER A 389 -17.09 -38.32 23.19
N ASN A 390 -16.87 -39.46 23.86
CA ASN A 390 -16.11 -40.57 23.30
C ASN A 390 -16.85 -41.23 22.13
N GLU A 391 -18.18 -41.36 22.23
CA GLU A 391 -18.98 -41.90 21.14
C GLU A 391 -19.09 -40.89 19.97
N LEU A 392 -19.32 -39.61 20.26
CA LEU A 392 -19.34 -38.58 19.23
C LEU A 392 -18.00 -38.46 18.48
N LYS A 393 -16.86 -38.75 19.14
CA LYS A 393 -15.55 -38.80 18.46
C LYS A 393 -15.39 -39.98 17.51
N LYS A 394 -16.16 -41.06 17.68
CA LYS A 394 -16.21 -42.19 16.74
C LYS A 394 -17.11 -41.88 15.55
N LEU A 395 -18.25 -41.24 15.82
CA LEU A 395 -19.24 -40.87 14.80
C LEU A 395 -18.79 -39.68 13.95
N ILE A 396 -18.01 -38.76 14.53
CA ILE A 396 -17.57 -37.52 13.88
C ILE A 396 -16.06 -37.55 13.78
N SER A 397 -15.57 -37.98 12.62
CA SER A 397 -14.14 -38.16 12.33
C SER A 397 -13.32 -36.89 12.54
N ALA A 398 -13.93 -35.73 12.27
CA ALA A 398 -13.33 -34.40 12.36
C ALA A 398 -13.49 -33.72 13.73
N LEU A 399 -14.09 -34.37 14.73
CA LEU A 399 -14.30 -33.78 16.06
C LEU A 399 -13.01 -33.77 16.87
N LYS A 400 -12.48 -32.57 17.11
CA LYS A 400 -11.35 -32.35 18.01
C LYS A 400 -11.78 -31.53 19.22
N GLY A 401 -11.48 -32.03 20.41
CA GLY A 401 -11.93 -31.40 21.64
C GLY A 401 -11.55 -32.18 22.88
N GLY A 402 -11.78 -31.53 24.02
CA GLY A 402 -11.47 -32.08 25.34
C GLY A 402 -12.34 -31.47 26.42
N GLY A 403 -12.25 -32.06 27.59
CA GLY A 403 -12.95 -31.65 28.79
C GLY A 403 -12.67 -32.65 29.91
N LYS A 404 -13.10 -32.36 31.13
CA LYS A 404 -12.89 -33.21 32.31
C LYS A 404 -14.19 -33.31 33.10
N GLY A 405 -14.44 -34.47 33.68
CA GLY A 405 -15.66 -34.74 34.45
C GLY A 405 -16.91 -34.43 33.62
N ASP A 406 -17.77 -33.58 34.16
CA ASP A 406 -19.11 -33.27 33.64
C ASP A 406 -19.10 -32.25 32.49
N PHE A 407 -17.98 -32.08 31.80
CA PHE A 407 -17.81 -31.09 30.75
C PHE A 407 -17.03 -31.64 29.54
N PHE A 408 -17.48 -31.30 28.34
CA PHE A 408 -16.72 -31.44 27.10
C PHE A 408 -16.98 -30.26 26.16
N GLN A 409 -15.93 -29.84 25.43
CA GLN A 409 -16.06 -28.91 24.32
C GLN A 409 -15.14 -29.31 23.15
N GLY A 410 -15.69 -29.31 21.94
CA GLY A 410 -14.96 -29.62 20.72
C GLY A 410 -15.39 -28.78 19.54
N LYS A 411 -14.47 -28.67 18.57
CA LYS A 411 -14.70 -28.09 17.25
C LYS A 411 -14.68 -29.21 16.22
N VAL A 412 -15.56 -29.08 15.23
CA VAL A 412 -15.60 -29.94 14.06
C VAL A 412 -15.12 -29.12 12.89
N THR A 413 -14.05 -29.54 12.21
CA THR A 413 -13.54 -28.78 11.07
C THR A 413 -14.48 -28.84 9.88
N LYS A 414 -15.16 -29.98 9.70
CA LYS A 414 -16.19 -30.21 8.69
C LYS A 414 -17.04 -31.42 9.08
N TYR A 415 -18.36 -31.31 9.02
CA TYR A 415 -19.25 -32.48 9.12
C TYR A 415 -19.39 -33.16 7.76
N GLU A 416 -19.22 -34.48 7.72
CA GLU A 416 -19.51 -35.28 6.52
C GLU A 416 -21.02 -35.58 6.41
N LYS A 417 -21.46 -36.02 5.22
CA LYS A 417 -22.89 -36.09 4.83
C LYS A 417 -23.78 -36.87 5.81
N ASN A 418 -23.25 -37.93 6.42
CA ASN A 418 -24.03 -38.85 7.26
C ASN A 418 -23.72 -38.74 8.75
N GLU A 419 -22.72 -37.93 9.15
CA GLU A 419 -22.28 -37.88 10.56
C GLU A 419 -23.34 -37.23 11.47
N LEU A 420 -23.95 -36.12 11.06
CA LEU A 420 -24.99 -35.45 11.87
C LEU A 420 -26.26 -36.32 12.07
N PRO A 421 -26.81 -36.96 11.03
CA PRO A 421 -27.89 -37.94 11.20
C PRO A 421 -27.57 -39.06 12.19
N GLU A 422 -26.40 -39.70 12.08
CA GLU A 422 -25.96 -40.78 12.98
C GLU A 422 -25.83 -40.29 14.43
N VAL A 423 -25.31 -39.08 14.63
CA VAL A 423 -25.24 -38.42 15.94
C VAL A 423 -26.64 -38.19 16.52
N PHE A 424 -27.59 -37.72 15.73
CA PHE A 424 -28.96 -37.49 16.23
C PHE A 424 -29.68 -38.80 16.57
N ASP A 425 -29.46 -39.87 15.81
CA ASP A 425 -30.05 -41.17 16.10
C ASP A 425 -29.50 -41.75 17.42
N TYR A 426 -28.19 -41.63 17.65
CA TYR A 426 -27.56 -41.99 18.93
C TYR A 426 -28.14 -41.17 20.10
N LEU A 427 -28.23 -39.85 19.97
CA LEU A 427 -28.73 -38.98 21.04
C LEU A 427 -30.22 -39.19 21.33
N LYS A 428 -31.04 -39.53 20.32
CA LYS A 428 -32.44 -39.90 20.51
C LYS A 428 -32.59 -41.20 21.29
N LEU A 429 -31.75 -42.20 20.99
CA LEU A 429 -31.76 -43.48 21.69
C LEU A 429 -31.39 -43.30 23.18
N LEU A 430 -30.32 -42.54 23.46
CA LEU A 430 -29.95 -42.18 24.84
C LEU A 430 -31.03 -41.41 25.60
N LYS A 431 -31.84 -40.61 24.90
CA LYS A 431 -32.95 -39.87 25.49
C LYS A 431 -34.10 -40.81 25.90
N GLN A 432 -34.31 -41.92 25.18
CA GLN A 432 -35.40 -42.88 25.40
C GLN A 432 -35.07 -43.98 26.42
N GLU A 433 -33.81 -44.42 26.52
CA GLU A 433 -33.41 -45.60 27.32
C GLU A 433 -33.55 -45.44 28.85
N LYS A 434 -33.84 -44.26 29.39
CA LYS A 434 -33.84 -43.99 30.84
C LYS A 434 -35.17 -43.47 31.40
N GLU A 435 -36.28 -43.73 30.71
CA GLU A 435 -37.64 -43.63 31.28
C GLU A 435 -38.00 -44.81 32.21
N ALA A 436 -37.14 -45.84 32.32
CA ALA A 436 -37.37 -47.07 33.09
C ALA A 436 -36.85 -47.03 34.53
#